data_AF-A0A8I6XPW2-F1
#
_entry.id   AF-A0A8I6XPW2-F1
#
_cell.length_a   1.000
_cell.length_b   1.000
_cell.length_c   1.000
_cell.angle_alpha   90.00
_cell.angle_beta   90.00
_cell.angle_gamma   90.00
#
_symmetry.space_group_name_H-M   'P 1'
#
loop_
_entity.id
_entity.type
_entity.pdbx_description
1 polymer ?
#
loop_
_entity_poly.entity_id
_entity_poly.type
_entity_poly.pdbx_seq_one_letter_code
_entity_poly.pdbx_strand_id
1 'polypeptide(L)'
;MAPAATPCSPRLLLASSASRPPLFRVAARPLLPGSRGGGVRLRVRCGAADEESEPRRGEQVKASVEEMAPGLDLVTLAACLVGLLTGVSVVLFNLSVHEIRDLLWDGIPLRGASWLREEPTAEIWQRVIFVPVSGGIIVGGLNTLRSSIKTNSDGYVSNIKGVFRPFLKVVAASFTLGTGNSLGPEGPSVEIGSAIAKGFGNVFGWEGGKKLSLVAAGSAAGIASGFNAAVAGCFFAVESVLWPSSGDSSSLSNSTPMVILSAVIGSVVSEIGLGSDPAFTVPEYDFRSPTEIESMRIFT
;
A
#
# COMPACT_ATOMS: atom_id res chain seq x y z
N MET A 1 3.98 -22.46 -78.91
CA MET A 1 5.46 -22.56 -78.97
C MET A 1 6.01 -22.47 -77.56
N ALA A 2 6.57 -23.57 -77.04
CA ALA A 2 7.65 -23.55 -76.03
C ALA A 2 8.99 -23.69 -76.80
N PRO A 3 10.17 -23.28 -76.29
CA PRO A 3 10.95 -23.96 -75.22
C PRO A 3 11.57 -22.98 -74.17
N ALA A 4 12.37 -23.36 -73.15
CA ALA A 4 12.51 -24.61 -72.38
C ALA A 4 13.22 -24.41 -71.02
N ALA A 5 12.66 -25.04 -69.99
CA ALA A 5 13.30 -25.83 -68.92
C ALA A 5 14.77 -25.60 -68.42
N THR A 6 14.89 -25.17 -67.14
CA THR A 6 15.60 -25.85 -65.98
C THR A 6 17.14 -26.11 -66.02
N PRO A 7 17.84 -26.62 -64.95
CA PRO A 7 17.47 -26.95 -63.54
C PRO A 7 18.48 -26.51 -62.42
N CYS A 8 18.27 -27.02 -61.20
CA CYS A 8 19.25 -27.37 -60.13
C CYS A 8 19.60 -26.42 -58.94
N SER A 9 19.06 -26.78 -57.77
CA SER A 9 19.63 -26.67 -56.40
C SER A 9 20.77 -27.74 -56.19
N PRO A 10 21.31 -28.12 -54.99
CA PRO A 10 21.02 -27.75 -53.58
C PRO A 10 22.24 -27.65 -52.59
N ARG A 11 21.93 -27.64 -51.27
CA ARG A 11 22.77 -27.95 -50.06
C ARG A 11 23.77 -26.88 -49.55
N LEU A 12 24.30 -26.94 -48.31
CA LEU A 12 23.86 -27.31 -46.93
C LEU A 12 25.12 -27.28 -46.01
N LEU A 13 24.99 -27.04 -44.69
CA LEU A 13 26.01 -27.33 -43.62
C LEU A 13 27.31 -26.48 -43.63
N LEU A 14 28.07 -26.20 -42.55
CA LEU A 14 28.12 -26.49 -41.09
C LEU A 14 28.57 -25.16 -40.37
N ALA A 15 28.15 -24.74 -39.16
CA ALA A 15 28.26 -25.29 -37.77
C ALA A 15 29.57 -24.92 -37.00
N SER A 16 29.53 -25.06 -35.66
CA SER A 16 30.60 -24.84 -34.61
C SER A 16 30.64 -23.41 -34.02
N SER A 17 30.39 -23.12 -32.72
CA SER A 17 31.01 -23.55 -31.42
C SER A 17 31.81 -22.36 -30.82
N ALA A 18 31.87 -22.00 -29.54
CA ALA A 18 31.18 -22.33 -28.27
C ALA A 18 31.25 -21.08 -27.35
N SER A 19 30.46 -20.90 -26.28
CA SER A 19 30.80 -21.41 -24.94
C SER A 19 29.67 -21.24 -23.90
N ARG A 20 29.77 -22.02 -22.82
CA ARG A 20 28.91 -22.20 -21.62
C ARG A 20 29.70 -23.10 -20.66
N PRO A 21 29.30 -23.37 -19.39
CA PRO A 21 28.27 -22.81 -18.50
C PRO A 21 28.94 -22.52 -17.11
N PRO A 22 28.45 -22.92 -15.89
CA PRO A 22 27.11 -23.18 -15.33
C PRO A 22 26.83 -22.39 -14.01
N LEU A 23 25.60 -22.26 -13.52
CA LEU A 23 24.83 -23.12 -12.58
C LEU A 23 23.55 -22.29 -12.24
N PHE A 24 22.36 -22.78 -11.89
CA PHE A 24 21.94 -23.97 -11.15
C PHE A 24 20.55 -24.38 -11.68
N ARG A 25 20.26 -25.67 -11.93
CA ARG A 25 18.91 -26.13 -12.33
C ARG A 25 18.60 -27.47 -11.69
N VAL A 26 17.61 -27.50 -10.80
CA VAL A 26 17.20 -28.72 -10.08
C VAL A 26 16.26 -29.56 -10.94
N ALA A 27 16.46 -30.87 -10.85
CA ALA A 27 15.90 -31.96 -11.61
C ALA A 27 14.39 -31.93 -11.93
N ALA A 28 14.06 -32.41 -13.13
CA ALA A 28 12.81 -33.12 -13.41
C ALA A 28 13.10 -34.64 -13.46
N ARG A 29 12.12 -35.47 -13.11
CA ARG A 29 12.10 -36.92 -13.43
C ARG A 29 11.02 -37.23 -14.48
N PRO A 30 11.18 -38.28 -15.30
CA PRO A 30 10.41 -38.44 -16.54
C PRO A 30 9.17 -39.33 -16.38
N LEU A 31 8.23 -39.18 -17.32
CA LEU A 31 7.16 -40.15 -17.61
C LEU A 31 7.14 -40.48 -19.10
N LEU A 32 6.96 -41.77 -19.41
CA LEU A 32 6.80 -42.41 -20.72
C LEU A 32 5.82 -43.59 -20.53
N PRO A 33 5.20 -44.15 -21.58
CA PRO A 33 4.26 -43.50 -22.48
C PRO A 33 2.95 -44.32 -22.62
N GLY A 34 1.85 -43.76 -23.15
CA GLY A 34 0.65 -44.60 -23.34
C GLY A 34 -0.58 -44.00 -24.04
N SER A 35 -0.87 -44.56 -25.22
CA SER A 35 -2.21 -44.78 -25.81
C SER A 35 -3.11 -43.60 -26.26
N ARG A 36 -3.19 -43.48 -27.60
CA ARG A 36 -4.42 -43.39 -28.43
C ARG A 36 -5.62 -42.54 -27.95
N GLY A 37 -5.90 -41.50 -28.75
CA GLY A 37 -7.14 -41.41 -29.53
C GLY A 37 -8.42 -40.93 -28.82
N GLY A 38 -8.90 -39.74 -29.19
CA GLY A 38 -10.20 -39.25 -28.77
C GLY A 38 -10.35 -37.74 -28.98
N GLY A 39 -10.76 -37.31 -30.19
CA GLY A 39 -11.06 -35.91 -30.45
C GLY A 39 -12.38 -35.49 -29.80
N VAL A 40 -12.33 -34.88 -28.62
CA VAL A 40 -13.51 -34.27 -27.97
C VAL A 40 -13.41 -32.76 -28.05
N ARG A 41 -14.17 -32.18 -28.98
CA ARG A 41 -14.28 -30.73 -29.19
C ARG A 41 -15.23 -30.15 -28.14
N LEU A 42 -14.71 -29.81 -26.96
CA LEU A 42 -15.50 -29.24 -25.85
C LEU A 42 -16.04 -27.85 -26.21
N ARG A 43 -17.27 -27.85 -26.74
CA ARG A 43 -18.07 -26.66 -27.02
C ARG A 43 -18.74 -26.23 -25.72
N VAL A 44 -18.09 -25.33 -24.96
CA VAL A 44 -18.70 -24.76 -23.74
C VAL A 44 -19.95 -24.01 -24.15
N ARG A 45 -21.10 -24.59 -23.79
CA ARG A 45 -22.43 -24.02 -24.03
C ARG A 45 -22.71 -23.12 -22.84
N CYS A 46 -22.62 -21.80 -23.02
CA CYS A 46 -23.19 -20.87 -22.06
C CYS A 46 -24.69 -21.16 -21.98
N GLY A 47 -25.12 -21.75 -20.86
CA GLY A 47 -26.52 -21.74 -20.49
C GLY A 47 -26.84 -20.35 -19.97
N ALA A 48 -27.85 -19.71 -20.58
CA ALA A 48 -28.51 -18.61 -19.89
C ALA A 48 -29.16 -19.18 -18.63
N ALA A 49 -28.87 -18.55 -17.50
CA ALA A 49 -29.70 -18.60 -16.32
C ALA A 49 -30.11 -17.16 -16.06
N ASP A 50 -31.39 -16.89 -16.22
CA ASP A 50 -31.96 -15.57 -15.94
C ASP A 50 -31.98 -15.37 -14.43
N GLU A 51 -31.04 -14.57 -13.92
CA GLU A 51 -31.12 -14.01 -12.56
C GLU A 51 -31.44 -12.51 -12.64
N GLU A 52 -32.42 -12.12 -11.84
CA GLU A 52 -33.08 -10.82 -11.89
C GLU A 52 -32.12 -9.69 -11.45
N SER A 53 -32.10 -8.61 -12.21
CA SER A 53 -31.09 -7.56 -12.09
C SER A 53 -31.30 -6.68 -10.86
N GLU A 54 -30.46 -6.85 -9.83
CA GLU A 54 -30.20 -5.83 -8.79
C GLU A 54 -29.24 -4.76 -9.35
N PRO A 55 -29.69 -3.52 -9.64
CA PRO A 55 -28.82 -2.52 -10.20
C PRO A 55 -28.08 -1.74 -9.11
N ARG A 56 -26.75 -1.71 -9.24
CA ARG A 56 -25.99 -0.44 -9.15
C ARG A 56 -25.84 0.26 -7.78
N ARG A 57 -25.14 -0.32 -6.79
CA ARG A 57 -24.50 0.53 -5.74
C ARG A 57 -23.25 1.25 -6.25
N GLY A 58 -22.38 0.53 -6.97
CA GLY A 58 -21.21 1.14 -7.63
C GLY A 58 -21.60 2.08 -8.77
N GLU A 59 -22.56 1.68 -9.60
CA GLU A 59 -23.03 2.48 -10.75
C GLU A 59 -23.91 3.68 -10.37
N GLN A 60 -24.58 3.71 -9.21
CA GLN A 60 -25.27 4.92 -8.73
C GLN A 60 -24.25 5.98 -8.26
N VAL A 61 -23.21 5.56 -7.52
CA VAL A 61 -22.09 6.46 -7.18
C VAL A 61 -21.39 6.92 -8.45
N LYS A 62 -21.19 6.02 -9.41
CA LYS A 62 -20.64 6.36 -10.72
C LYS A 62 -21.50 7.40 -11.44
N ALA A 63 -22.81 7.16 -11.59
CA ALA A 63 -23.73 8.09 -12.26
C ALA A 63 -23.76 9.48 -11.59
N SER A 64 -23.85 9.55 -10.26
CA SER A 64 -23.94 10.82 -9.53
C SER A 64 -22.62 11.63 -9.54
N VAL A 65 -21.49 11.01 -9.90
CA VAL A 65 -20.19 11.67 -10.00
C VAL A 65 -19.81 11.93 -11.46
N GLU A 66 -20.24 11.08 -12.39
CA GLU A 66 -19.98 11.17 -13.83
C GLU A 66 -20.88 12.23 -14.52
N GLU A 67 -21.99 12.66 -13.89
CA GLU A 67 -22.79 13.81 -14.33
C GLU A 67 -22.06 15.17 -14.16
N MET A 68 -21.01 15.23 -13.33
CA MET A 68 -20.37 16.50 -12.94
C MET A 68 -19.18 16.93 -13.81
N ALA A 69 -18.42 16.00 -14.43
CA ALA A 69 -17.20 16.36 -15.19
C ALA A 69 -16.65 15.26 -16.13
N PRO A 70 -15.99 15.62 -17.26
CA PRO A 70 -15.46 14.66 -18.23
C PRO A 70 -14.15 13.98 -17.78
N GLY A 71 -14.20 12.66 -17.55
CA GLY A 71 -13.10 11.70 -17.74
C GLY A 71 -11.76 11.91 -17.00
N LEU A 72 -11.02 12.98 -17.33
CA LEU A 72 -9.77 13.38 -16.66
C LEU A 72 -10.06 14.02 -15.30
N ASP A 73 -11.13 14.82 -15.22
CA ASP A 73 -11.58 15.45 -13.98
C ASP A 73 -12.04 14.41 -12.96
N LEU A 74 -12.64 13.30 -13.39
CA LEU A 74 -13.05 12.20 -12.51
C LEU A 74 -11.86 11.56 -11.78
N VAL A 75 -10.71 11.40 -12.45
CA VAL A 75 -9.50 10.85 -11.83
C VAL A 75 -8.91 11.83 -10.82
N THR A 76 -8.90 13.12 -11.15
CA THR A 76 -8.43 14.20 -10.26
C THR A 76 -9.34 14.36 -9.05
N LEU A 77 -10.66 14.36 -9.24
CA LEU A 77 -11.67 14.40 -8.18
C LEU A 77 -11.53 13.20 -7.24
N ALA A 78 -11.34 12.00 -7.78
CA ALA A 78 -11.08 10.81 -6.98
C ALA A 78 -9.77 10.90 -6.19
N ALA A 79 -8.71 11.53 -6.74
CA ALA A 79 -7.48 11.81 -6.01
C ALA A 79 -7.74 12.74 -4.82
N CYS A 80 -8.51 13.82 -5.02
CA CYS A 80 -8.87 14.75 -3.95
C CYS A 80 -9.71 14.07 -2.85
N LEU A 81 -10.69 13.24 -3.22
CA LEU A 81 -11.51 12.47 -2.28
C LEU A 81 -10.68 11.43 -1.52
N VAL A 82 -9.76 10.74 -2.18
CA VAL A 82 -8.82 9.81 -1.53
C VAL A 82 -7.89 10.54 -0.58
N GLY A 83 -7.34 11.70 -0.96
CA GLY A 83 -6.50 12.53 -0.10
C GLY A 83 -7.24 12.99 1.16
N LEU A 84 -8.46 13.52 1.00
CA LEU A 84 -9.33 13.96 2.08
C LEU A 84 -9.63 12.81 3.06
N LEU A 85 -10.11 11.68 2.55
CA LEU A 85 -10.48 10.53 3.38
C LEU A 85 -9.27 9.86 4.03
N THR A 86 -8.11 9.88 3.37
CA THR A 86 -6.85 9.39 3.95
C THR A 86 -6.42 10.29 5.10
N GLY A 87 -6.42 11.62 4.91
CA GLY A 87 -6.12 12.59 5.96
C GLY A 87 -7.02 12.41 7.19
N VAL A 88 -8.35 12.37 7.01
CA VAL A 88 -9.30 12.15 8.11
C VAL A 88 -9.04 10.81 8.81
N SER A 89 -8.75 9.75 8.05
CA SER A 89 -8.48 8.42 8.62
C SER A 89 -7.16 8.36 9.40
N VAL A 90 -6.12 9.07 8.96
CA VAL A 90 -4.82 9.16 9.64
C VAL A 90 -4.90 10.07 10.87
N VAL A 91 -5.69 11.15 10.85
CA VAL A 91 -6.01 11.94 12.06
C VAL A 91 -6.75 11.08 13.08
N LEU A 92 -7.81 10.36 12.69
CA LEU A 92 -8.55 9.46 13.59
C LEU A 92 -7.67 8.33 14.15
N PHE A 93 -6.74 7.81 13.35
CA PHE A 93 -5.73 6.84 13.81
C PHE A 93 -4.80 7.45 14.87
N ASN A 94 -4.25 8.64 14.63
CA ASN A 94 -3.39 9.31 15.60
C ASN A 94 -4.14 9.66 16.90
N LEU A 95 -5.38 10.14 16.81
CA LEU A 95 -6.23 10.36 17.99
C LEU A 95 -6.48 9.05 18.76
N SER A 96 -6.77 7.95 18.05
CA SER A 96 -6.94 6.62 18.68
C SER A 96 -5.68 6.15 19.41
N VAL A 97 -4.48 6.45 18.88
CA VAL A 97 -3.20 6.17 19.54
C VAL A 97 -3.02 7.03 20.80
N HIS A 98 -3.44 8.30 20.78
CA HIS A 98 -3.40 9.18 21.95
C HIS A 98 -4.34 8.67 23.05
N GLU A 99 -5.61 8.37 22.72
CA GLU A 99 -6.58 7.81 23.67
C GLU A 99 -6.11 6.48 24.29
N ILE A 100 -5.56 5.55 23.49
CA ILE A 100 -5.01 4.28 24.01
C ILE A 100 -3.78 4.53 24.89
N ARG A 101 -2.91 5.47 24.51
CA ARG A 101 -1.75 5.84 25.32
C ARG A 101 -2.19 6.45 26.65
N ASP A 102 -3.12 7.40 26.63
CA ASP A 102 -3.59 8.07 27.83
C ASP A 102 -4.38 7.11 28.73
N LEU A 103 -5.12 6.12 28.18
CA LEU A 103 -5.81 5.08 28.96
C LEU A 103 -4.87 4.03 29.59
N LEU A 104 -3.75 3.69 28.94
CA LEU A 104 -2.81 2.69 29.46
C LEU A 104 -1.76 3.31 30.40
N TRP A 105 -1.36 4.55 30.12
CA TRP A 105 -0.42 5.35 30.91
C TRP A 105 -1.12 6.34 31.86
N ASP A 106 -2.44 6.23 31.97
CA ASP A 106 -3.40 6.93 32.83
C ASP A 106 -2.80 7.44 34.17
N GLY A 107 -2.65 8.75 34.37
CA GLY A 107 -2.88 9.78 33.36
C GLY A 107 -2.29 11.12 33.73
N ILE A 108 -1.42 11.68 32.88
CA ILE A 108 -1.03 13.09 32.98
C ILE A 108 -0.71 13.70 31.61
N PRO A 109 -1.71 14.24 30.87
CA PRO A 109 -1.49 14.85 29.55
C PRO A 109 -0.59 16.11 29.56
N LEU A 110 -0.15 16.60 30.74
CA LEU A 110 0.72 17.78 30.88
C LEU A 110 2.06 17.56 31.60
N ARG A 111 2.41 16.35 32.09
CA ARG A 111 3.66 16.16 32.87
C ARG A 111 4.82 15.49 32.13
N GLY A 112 4.61 14.93 30.94
CA GLY A 112 5.67 14.26 30.17
C GLY A 112 6.40 13.20 31.01
N ALA A 113 7.73 13.13 30.93
CA ALA A 113 8.54 12.16 31.67
C ALA A 113 8.74 12.47 33.18
N SER A 114 8.14 13.53 33.73
CA SER A 114 8.41 13.94 35.14
C SER A 114 7.82 12.98 36.20
N TRP A 115 6.73 12.28 35.88
CA TRP A 115 6.12 11.26 36.76
C TRP A 115 7.10 10.15 37.18
N LEU A 116 8.04 9.79 36.29
CA LEU A 116 9.10 8.81 36.53
C LEU A 116 10.06 9.20 37.69
N ARG A 117 9.95 10.44 38.19
CA ARG A 117 10.73 11.00 39.31
C ARG A 117 9.92 11.11 40.61
N GLU A 118 8.60 10.99 40.56
CA GLU A 118 7.71 11.25 41.70
C GLU A 118 7.09 9.98 42.30
N GLU A 119 6.92 8.90 41.52
CA GLU A 119 6.37 7.63 42.02
C GLU A 119 7.42 6.67 42.60
N PRO A 120 7.02 5.78 43.53
CA PRO A 120 7.90 4.74 44.06
C PRO A 120 8.34 3.77 42.97
N THR A 121 9.64 3.48 42.92
CA THR A 121 10.28 2.73 41.82
C THR A 121 9.69 1.34 41.56
N ALA A 122 9.10 0.70 42.58
CA ALA A 122 8.50 -0.63 42.44
C ALA A 122 7.26 -0.65 41.51
N GLU A 123 6.43 0.40 41.55
CA GLU A 123 5.20 0.47 40.76
C GLU A 123 5.51 0.88 39.30
N ILE A 124 6.49 1.77 39.12
CA ILE A 124 7.05 2.16 37.81
C ILE A 124 7.49 0.92 37.02
N TRP A 125 8.31 0.03 37.62
CA TRP A 125 8.81 -1.16 36.92
C TRP A 125 7.69 -2.14 36.53
N GLN A 126 6.65 -2.27 37.35
CA GLN A 126 5.49 -3.09 37.00
C GLN A 126 4.76 -2.51 35.80
N ARG A 127 4.42 -1.21 35.81
CA ARG A 127 3.71 -0.57 34.70
C ARG A 127 4.51 -0.62 33.39
N VAL A 128 5.81 -0.31 33.44
CA VAL A 128 6.72 -0.32 32.28
C VAL A 128 6.89 -1.71 31.66
N ILE A 129 6.73 -2.80 32.41
CA ILE A 129 6.79 -4.17 31.87
C ILE A 129 5.40 -4.68 31.45
N PHE A 130 4.37 -4.52 32.28
CA PHE A 130 3.04 -5.05 31.99
C PHE A 130 2.34 -4.35 30.84
N VAL A 131 2.50 -3.03 30.65
CA VAL A 131 1.83 -2.30 29.56
C VAL A 131 2.30 -2.77 28.18
N PRO A 132 3.62 -2.80 27.84
CA PRO A 132 4.06 -3.30 26.54
C PRO A 132 3.77 -4.79 26.31
N VAL A 133 3.85 -5.63 27.37
CA VAL A 133 3.54 -7.06 27.29
C VAL A 133 2.05 -7.29 26.99
N SER A 134 1.15 -6.57 27.68
CA SER A 134 -0.30 -6.65 27.40
C SER A 134 -0.62 -6.21 25.96
N GLY A 135 0.03 -5.14 25.49
CA GLY A 135 -0.03 -4.69 24.10
C GLY A 135 0.42 -5.76 23.11
N GLY A 136 1.58 -6.38 23.34
CA GLY A 136 2.09 -7.47 22.51
C GLY A 136 1.14 -8.68 22.44
N ILE A 137 0.48 -9.04 23.56
CA ILE A 137 -0.51 -10.11 23.61
C ILE A 137 -1.76 -9.75 22.79
N ILE A 138 -2.31 -8.54 22.97
CA ILE A 138 -3.49 -8.05 22.22
C ILE A 138 -3.20 -8.03 20.71
N VAL A 139 -2.03 -7.50 20.32
CA VAL A 139 -1.59 -7.41 18.92
C VAL A 139 -1.34 -8.80 18.32
N GLY A 140 -0.76 -9.73 19.09
CA GLY A 140 -0.61 -11.13 18.70
C GLY A 140 -1.95 -11.81 18.46
N GLY A 141 -2.93 -11.56 19.34
CA GLY A 141 -4.31 -12.04 19.20
C GLY A 141 -5.00 -11.49 17.95
N LEU A 142 -4.92 -10.17 17.72
CA LEU A 142 -5.47 -9.51 16.53
C LEU A 142 -4.82 -10.03 15.23
N ASN A 143 -3.50 -10.24 15.21
CA ASN A 143 -2.79 -10.78 14.05
C ASN A 143 -3.16 -12.26 13.80
N THR A 144 -3.38 -13.04 14.86
CA THR A 144 -3.86 -14.43 14.78
C THR A 144 -5.27 -14.46 14.18
N LEU A 145 -6.19 -13.64 14.68
CA LEU A 145 -7.54 -13.50 14.15
C LEU A 145 -7.53 -13.07 12.66
N ARG A 146 -6.66 -12.12 12.29
CA ARG A 146 -6.45 -11.69 10.90
C ARG A 146 -5.97 -12.83 10.00
N SER A 147 -5.13 -13.72 10.52
CA SER A 147 -4.67 -14.94 9.83
C SER A 147 -5.77 -15.99 9.71
N SER A 148 -6.61 -16.19 10.72
CA SER A 148 -7.76 -17.12 10.66
C SER A 148 -8.83 -16.72 9.62
N ILE A 149 -8.91 -15.42 9.28
CA ILE A 149 -9.74 -14.89 8.19
C ILE A 149 -9.16 -15.24 6.79
N LYS A 150 -7.96 -15.82 6.71
CA LYS A 150 -7.30 -16.24 5.46
C LYS A 150 -7.76 -17.62 4.96
N THR A 151 -8.17 -18.52 5.86
CA THR A 151 -8.36 -19.96 5.54
C THR A 151 -9.81 -20.37 5.26
N ASN A 152 -10.80 -19.55 5.66
CA ASN A 152 -12.22 -19.83 5.42
C ASN A 152 -12.71 -19.14 4.14
N SER A 153 -12.52 -19.81 2.99
CA SER A 153 -13.12 -19.43 1.71
C SER A 153 -14.57 -19.88 1.66
N ASP A 154 -15.49 -18.91 1.71
CA ASP A 154 -16.85 -19.12 1.20
C ASP A 154 -17.40 -17.81 0.62
N GLY A 155 -18.12 -17.92 -0.51
CA GLY A 155 -18.07 -16.93 -1.60
C GLY A 155 -18.51 -15.51 -1.27
N TYR A 156 -19.55 -15.35 -0.44
CA TYR A 156 -20.20 -14.06 -0.18
C TYR A 156 -19.45 -13.18 0.83
N VAL A 157 -18.70 -13.77 1.75
CA VAL A 157 -18.01 -13.04 2.83
C VAL A 157 -16.72 -12.35 2.33
N SER A 158 -16.34 -12.56 1.07
CA SER A 158 -15.09 -12.09 0.46
C SER A 158 -14.93 -10.56 0.48
N ASN A 159 -15.96 -9.81 0.07
CA ASN A 159 -15.95 -8.34 0.05
C ASN A 159 -15.86 -7.74 1.46
N ILE A 160 -16.64 -8.26 2.41
CA ILE A 160 -16.61 -7.81 3.82
C ILE A 160 -15.23 -8.09 4.44
N LYS A 161 -14.67 -9.30 4.21
CA LYS A 161 -13.28 -9.65 4.61
C LYS A 161 -12.23 -8.73 3.96
N GLY A 162 -12.48 -8.22 2.76
CA GLY A 162 -11.62 -7.27 2.06
C GLY A 162 -11.44 -5.95 2.81
N VAL A 163 -12.54 -5.39 3.35
CA VAL A 163 -12.55 -4.12 4.11
C VAL A 163 -12.13 -4.35 5.58
N PHE A 164 -12.48 -5.48 6.17
CA PHE A 164 -12.15 -5.77 7.58
C PHE A 164 -10.65 -6.04 7.81
N ARG A 165 -9.93 -6.53 6.79
CA ARG A 165 -8.48 -6.82 6.85
C ARG A 165 -7.56 -5.60 7.06
N PRO A 166 -7.70 -4.46 6.35
CA PRO A 166 -6.95 -3.26 6.66
C PRO A 166 -7.37 -2.70 8.02
N PHE A 167 -8.68 -2.63 8.32
CA PHE A 167 -9.19 -2.15 9.61
C PHE A 167 -8.57 -2.87 10.81
N LEU A 168 -8.54 -4.21 10.83
CA LEU A 168 -7.89 -4.99 11.89
C LEU A 168 -6.39 -4.66 12.08
N LYS A 169 -5.68 -4.26 11.02
CA LYS A 169 -4.27 -3.87 11.13
C LYS A 169 -4.10 -2.42 11.61
N VAL A 170 -5.00 -1.51 11.26
CA VAL A 170 -5.05 -0.16 11.85
C VAL A 170 -5.30 -0.25 13.36
N VAL A 171 -6.28 -1.06 13.78
CA VAL A 171 -6.55 -1.31 15.21
C VAL A 171 -5.33 -1.94 15.89
N ALA A 172 -4.74 -2.99 15.32
CA ALA A 172 -3.54 -3.60 15.88
C ALA A 172 -2.37 -2.60 15.99
N ALA A 173 -2.11 -1.79 14.96
CA ALA A 173 -1.09 -0.75 15.01
C ALA A 173 -1.39 0.32 16.07
N SER A 174 -2.67 0.69 16.25
CA SER A 174 -3.10 1.66 17.25
C SER A 174 -2.76 1.18 18.66
N PHE A 175 -3.05 -0.10 18.96
CA PHE A 175 -2.63 -0.73 20.21
C PHE A 175 -1.12 -0.81 20.34
N THR A 176 -0.38 -1.24 19.32
CA THR A 176 1.10 -1.34 19.40
C THR A 176 1.75 0.00 19.75
N LEU A 177 1.33 1.08 19.09
CA LEU A 177 1.85 2.44 19.34
C LEU A 177 1.39 2.97 20.71
N GLY A 178 0.11 2.82 21.06
CA GLY A 178 -0.43 3.26 22.34
C GLY A 178 0.19 2.55 23.55
N THR A 179 0.58 1.28 23.41
CA THR A 179 1.29 0.53 24.46
C THR A 179 2.79 0.86 24.54
N GLY A 180 3.31 1.77 23.70
CA GLY A 180 4.72 2.17 23.69
C GLY A 180 5.69 1.14 23.10
N ASN A 181 5.23 0.23 22.24
CA ASN A 181 6.13 -0.68 21.53
C ASN A 181 6.87 0.06 20.40
N SER A 182 8.10 -0.37 20.09
CA SER A 182 8.95 0.26 19.07
C SER A 182 8.44 0.02 17.65
N LEU A 183 7.58 0.93 17.16
CA LEU A 183 7.13 1.08 15.78
C LEU A 183 6.91 2.57 15.48
N GLY A 184 7.00 2.93 14.18
CA GLY A 184 6.59 4.26 13.70
C GLY A 184 5.16 4.28 13.14
N PRO A 185 4.47 5.43 13.16
CA PRO A 185 3.14 5.61 12.55
C PRO A 185 3.17 5.62 11.00
N GLU A 186 4.36 5.65 10.40
CA GLU A 186 4.61 5.70 8.94
C GLU A 186 3.92 4.54 8.20
N GLY A 187 4.25 3.30 8.59
CA GLY A 187 3.72 2.08 7.98
C GLY A 187 2.19 1.97 7.98
N PRO A 188 1.50 2.11 9.13
CA PRO A 188 0.03 2.08 9.15
C PRO A 188 -0.60 3.23 8.36
N SER A 189 -0.01 4.44 8.37
CA SER A 189 -0.55 5.59 7.61
C SER A 189 -0.52 5.37 6.10
N VAL A 190 0.57 4.80 5.56
CA VAL A 190 0.66 4.36 4.15
C VAL A 190 -0.39 3.30 3.84
N GLU A 191 -0.57 2.31 4.70
CA GLU A 191 -1.52 1.22 4.46
C GLU A 191 -2.99 1.69 4.51
N ILE A 192 -3.33 2.66 5.35
CA ILE A 192 -4.64 3.34 5.37
C ILE A 192 -4.91 3.98 3.99
N GLY A 193 -4.01 4.86 3.53
CA GLY A 193 -4.18 5.55 2.26
C GLY A 193 -4.21 4.60 1.06
N SER A 194 -3.34 3.58 1.07
CA SER A 194 -3.31 2.52 0.06
C SER A 194 -4.60 1.69 0.04
N ALA A 195 -5.20 1.40 1.20
CA ALA A 195 -6.46 0.67 1.30
C ALA A 195 -7.66 1.48 0.81
N ILE A 196 -7.75 2.76 1.19
CA ILE A 196 -8.78 3.70 0.72
C ILE A 196 -8.71 3.82 -0.80
N ALA A 197 -7.51 4.08 -1.35
CA ALA A 197 -7.29 4.16 -2.79
C ALA A 197 -7.65 2.86 -3.55
N LYS A 198 -7.33 1.69 -2.99
CA LYS A 198 -7.76 0.39 -3.55
C LYS A 198 -9.28 0.24 -3.55
N GLY A 199 -9.95 0.72 -2.50
CA GLY A 199 -11.41 0.78 -2.41
C GLY A 199 -12.02 1.62 -3.54
N PHE A 200 -11.59 2.87 -3.70
CA PHE A 200 -12.05 3.75 -4.78
C PHE A 200 -11.72 3.19 -6.18
N GLY A 201 -10.52 2.64 -6.38
CA GLY A 201 -10.13 2.01 -7.65
C GLY A 201 -11.01 0.81 -8.01
N ASN A 202 -11.47 0.03 -7.02
CA ASN A 202 -12.44 -1.03 -7.23
C ASN A 202 -13.85 -0.48 -7.53
N VAL A 203 -14.31 0.55 -6.83
CA VAL A 203 -15.64 1.17 -7.03
C VAL A 203 -15.78 1.80 -8.41
N PHE A 204 -14.76 2.49 -8.91
CA PHE A 204 -14.75 3.06 -10.25
C PHE A 204 -14.42 2.05 -11.37
N GLY A 205 -14.07 0.81 -11.03
CA GLY A 205 -13.67 -0.21 -12.00
C GLY A 205 -12.39 0.13 -12.76
N TRP A 206 -11.43 0.81 -12.11
CA TRP A 206 -10.14 1.14 -12.73
C TRP A 206 -9.15 -0.02 -12.62
N GLU A 207 -8.50 -0.32 -13.73
CA GLU A 207 -7.52 -1.40 -13.88
C GLU A 207 -6.17 -0.85 -14.37
N GLY A 208 -5.12 -1.67 -14.25
CA GLY A 208 -3.76 -1.33 -14.69
C GLY A 208 -3.20 -0.04 -14.05
N GLY A 209 -2.52 0.76 -14.85
CA GLY A 209 -1.80 1.97 -14.42
C GLY A 209 -2.66 2.98 -13.66
N LYS A 210 -3.92 3.22 -14.06
CA LYS A 210 -4.82 4.16 -13.37
C LYS A 210 -5.06 3.78 -11.91
N LYS A 211 -5.24 2.49 -11.64
CA LYS A 211 -5.40 1.96 -10.28
C LYS A 211 -4.12 2.12 -9.47
N LEU A 212 -2.98 1.82 -10.07
CA LEU A 212 -1.68 2.00 -9.44
C LEU A 212 -1.43 3.47 -9.07
N SER A 213 -1.73 4.40 -9.97
CA SER A 213 -1.59 5.85 -9.73
C SER A 213 -2.47 6.36 -8.60
N LEU A 214 -3.73 5.92 -8.54
CA LEU A 214 -4.62 6.21 -7.42
C LEU A 214 -4.06 5.66 -6.10
N VAL A 215 -3.49 4.45 -6.11
CA VAL A 215 -2.83 3.84 -4.94
C VAL A 215 -1.57 4.59 -4.53
N ALA A 216 -0.77 5.07 -5.48
CA ALA A 216 0.38 5.93 -5.20
C ALA A 216 -0.06 7.26 -4.56
N ALA A 217 -1.13 7.88 -5.07
CA ALA A 217 -1.70 9.11 -4.51
C ALA A 217 -2.26 8.92 -3.09
N GLY A 218 -2.89 7.77 -2.81
CA GLY A 218 -3.31 7.39 -1.45
C GLY A 218 -2.13 7.17 -0.50
N SER A 219 -1.10 6.44 -0.95
CA SER A 219 0.14 6.25 -0.17
C SER A 219 0.85 7.58 0.13
N ALA A 220 0.88 8.51 -0.84
CA ALA A 220 1.43 9.85 -0.67
C ALA A 220 0.67 10.66 0.38
N ALA A 221 -0.66 10.64 0.35
CA ALA A 221 -1.51 11.26 1.36
C ALA A 221 -1.32 10.64 2.75
N GLY A 222 -1.07 9.33 2.82
CA GLY A 222 -0.76 8.62 4.06
C GLY A 222 0.52 9.15 4.74
N ILE A 223 1.63 9.27 4.00
CA ILE A 223 2.87 9.89 4.51
C ILE A 223 2.66 11.39 4.80
N ALA A 224 2.05 12.12 3.87
CA ALA A 224 1.87 13.56 4.00
C ALA A 224 1.07 13.92 5.26
N SER A 225 -0.03 13.20 5.52
CA SER A 225 -0.81 13.36 6.75
C SER A 225 -0.05 12.86 7.99
N GLY A 226 0.64 11.73 7.91
CA GLY A 226 1.38 11.17 9.06
C GLY A 226 2.55 12.03 9.57
N PHE A 227 3.11 12.90 8.72
CA PHE A 227 4.29 13.73 9.04
C PHE A 227 4.11 15.23 8.83
N ASN A 228 2.92 15.67 8.42
CA ASN A 228 2.68 17.02 7.87
C ASN A 228 3.70 17.41 6.77
N ALA A 229 4.02 16.47 5.88
CA ALA A 229 5.14 16.57 4.94
C ALA A 229 4.72 16.17 3.51
N ALA A 230 3.90 16.99 2.86
CA ALA A 230 3.39 16.74 1.51
C ALA A 230 4.47 16.39 0.47
N VAL A 231 5.61 17.10 0.50
CA VAL A 231 6.73 16.87 -0.45
C VAL A 231 7.36 15.48 -0.24
N ALA A 232 7.62 15.08 1.01
CA ALA A 232 8.17 13.77 1.32
C ALA A 232 7.21 12.65 0.90
N GLY A 233 5.90 12.82 1.11
CA GLY A 233 4.88 11.88 0.64
C GLY A 233 4.85 11.71 -0.88
N CYS A 234 5.07 12.79 -1.63
CA CYS A 234 5.16 12.73 -3.10
C CYS A 234 6.38 11.90 -3.56
N PHE A 235 7.57 12.17 -3.01
CA PHE A 235 8.78 11.40 -3.33
C PHE A 235 8.65 9.93 -2.94
N PHE A 236 8.15 9.64 -1.73
CA PHE A 236 7.90 8.28 -1.27
C PHE A 236 6.98 7.49 -2.23
N ALA A 237 5.89 8.11 -2.71
CA ALA A 237 5.00 7.45 -3.65
C ALA A 237 5.65 7.20 -5.03
N VAL A 238 6.43 8.16 -5.53
CA VAL A 238 7.17 7.99 -6.79
C VAL A 238 8.19 6.86 -6.69
N GLU A 239 9.00 6.84 -5.62
CA GLU A 239 10.07 5.85 -5.43
C GLU A 239 9.55 4.47 -5.01
N SER A 240 8.63 4.39 -4.06
CA SER A 240 8.19 3.10 -3.48
C SER A 240 7.00 2.47 -4.20
N VAL A 241 6.17 3.24 -4.93
CA VAL A 241 4.93 2.72 -5.56
C VAL A 241 4.99 2.77 -7.08
N LEU A 242 5.39 3.90 -7.68
CA LEU A 242 5.45 4.02 -9.14
C LEU A 242 6.71 3.35 -9.72
N TRP A 243 7.90 3.63 -9.18
CA TRP A 243 9.18 3.14 -9.71
C TRP A 243 9.22 1.62 -9.95
N PRO A 244 8.80 0.74 -9.00
CA PRO A 244 8.87 -0.72 -9.19
C PRO A 244 7.95 -1.26 -10.29
N SER A 245 7.00 -0.44 -10.78
CA SER A 245 5.99 -0.83 -11.76
C SER A 245 6.17 -0.16 -13.13
N SER A 246 7.32 0.50 -13.36
CA SER A 246 7.58 1.39 -14.52
C SER A 246 7.79 0.68 -15.88
N GLY A 247 7.06 -0.40 -16.14
CA GLY A 247 7.05 -1.04 -17.47
C GLY A 247 6.45 -0.15 -18.57
N ASP A 248 5.55 0.77 -18.20
CA ASP A 248 4.85 1.69 -19.10
C ASP A 248 5.10 3.16 -18.70
N SER A 249 6.08 3.81 -19.33
CA SER A 249 6.48 5.20 -19.05
C SER A 249 5.36 6.23 -19.23
N SER A 250 4.31 5.90 -19.99
CA SER A 250 3.11 6.71 -20.19
C SER A 250 2.23 6.83 -18.93
N SER A 251 2.38 5.93 -17.96
CA SER A 251 1.64 6.00 -16.68
C SER A 251 2.23 7.01 -15.70
N LEU A 252 3.40 7.60 -15.94
CA LEU A 252 4.01 8.57 -15.02
C LEU A 252 3.49 10.01 -15.24
N SER A 253 3.44 10.51 -16.49
CA SER A 253 3.19 11.94 -16.76
C SER A 253 1.86 12.46 -16.21
N ASN A 254 0.81 11.62 -16.27
CA ASN A 254 -0.54 12.01 -15.88
C ASN A 254 -0.83 11.77 -14.39
N SER A 255 0.11 11.14 -13.66
CA SER A 255 -0.08 10.69 -12.28
C SER A 255 0.50 11.66 -11.26
N THR A 256 1.57 12.36 -11.62
CA THR A 256 2.23 13.39 -10.80
C THR A 256 1.25 14.43 -10.20
N PRO A 257 0.36 15.09 -10.96
CA PRO A 257 -0.56 16.07 -10.37
C PRO A 257 -1.55 15.43 -9.38
N MET A 258 -2.05 14.22 -9.67
CA MET A 258 -2.94 13.46 -8.79
C MET A 258 -2.25 13.11 -7.45
N VAL A 259 -0.98 12.71 -7.49
CA VAL A 259 -0.17 12.39 -6.30
C VAL A 259 0.04 13.64 -5.46
N ILE A 260 0.43 14.76 -6.08
CA ILE A 260 0.67 16.04 -5.39
C ILE A 260 -0.62 16.57 -4.74
N LEU A 261 -1.74 16.61 -5.47
CA LEU A 261 -3.02 17.09 -4.92
C LEU A 261 -3.48 16.25 -3.73
N SER A 262 -3.42 14.92 -3.84
CA SER A 262 -3.77 14.00 -2.76
C SER A 262 -2.88 14.19 -1.52
N ALA A 263 -1.56 14.34 -1.70
CA ALA A 263 -0.62 14.62 -0.62
C ALA A 263 -0.86 15.96 0.07
N VAL A 264 -1.06 17.05 -0.68
CA VAL A 264 -1.33 18.38 -0.12
C VAL A 264 -2.63 18.38 0.68
N ILE A 265 -3.71 17.80 0.13
CA ILE A 265 -4.99 17.68 0.85
C ILE A 265 -4.83 16.85 2.13
N GLY A 266 -4.10 15.72 2.07
CA GLY A 266 -3.81 14.89 3.24
C GLY A 266 -3.04 15.66 4.34
N SER A 267 -2.04 16.46 3.95
CA SER A 267 -1.26 17.31 4.88
C SER A 267 -2.15 18.35 5.56
N VAL A 268 -2.91 19.13 4.77
CA VAL A 268 -3.79 20.20 5.29
C VAL A 268 -4.87 19.65 6.24
N VAL A 269 -5.46 18.49 5.92
CA VAL A 269 -6.42 17.83 6.82
C VAL A 269 -5.76 17.40 8.14
N SER A 270 -4.50 16.92 8.08
CA SER A 270 -3.74 16.59 9.28
C SER A 270 -3.41 17.80 10.13
N GLU A 271 -2.99 18.90 9.50
CA GLU A 271 -2.66 20.16 10.16
C GLU A 271 -3.87 20.75 10.91
N ILE A 272 -5.06 20.68 10.32
CA ILE A 272 -6.33 21.08 10.96
C ILE A 272 -6.68 20.16 12.15
N GLY A 273 -6.35 18.87 12.08
CA GLY A 273 -6.75 17.86 13.08
C GLY A 273 -5.76 17.65 14.23
N LEU A 274 -4.46 17.82 13.99
CA LEU A 274 -3.36 17.53 14.92
C LEU A 274 -2.51 18.76 15.26
N GLY A 275 -2.69 19.88 14.55
CA GLY A 275 -1.90 21.10 14.70
C GLY A 275 -0.76 21.23 13.68
N SER A 276 -0.18 22.42 13.62
CA SER A 276 0.90 22.80 12.69
C SER A 276 2.31 22.63 13.27
N ASP A 277 2.44 22.13 14.51
CA ASP A 277 3.74 22.03 15.17
C ASP A 277 4.64 20.98 14.49
N PRO A 278 5.91 21.31 14.18
CA PRO A 278 6.83 20.38 13.56
C PRO A 278 7.19 19.25 14.53
N ALA A 279 7.14 18.01 14.06
CA ALA A 279 7.46 16.82 14.87
C ALA A 279 8.88 16.85 15.49
N PHE A 280 9.81 17.61 14.89
CA PHE A 280 11.16 17.84 15.42
C PHE A 280 11.60 19.29 15.20
N THR A 281 11.91 20.00 16.27
CA THR A 281 12.60 21.30 16.22
C THR A 281 14.11 21.07 16.20
N VAL A 282 14.73 21.23 15.03
CA VAL A 282 16.20 21.16 14.91
C VAL A 282 16.84 22.51 15.31
N PRO A 283 17.96 22.51 16.08
CA PRO A 283 18.71 23.72 16.34
C PRO A 283 19.41 24.20 15.06
N GLU A 284 19.67 25.50 14.96
CA GLU A 284 20.44 26.07 13.85
C GLU A 284 21.87 25.50 13.82
N TYR A 285 22.25 24.90 12.70
CA TYR A 285 23.59 24.39 12.46
C TYR A 285 24.36 25.35 11.54
N ASP A 286 25.48 25.87 12.04
CA ASP A 286 26.39 26.74 11.28
C ASP A 286 27.63 25.94 10.85
N PHE A 287 27.91 25.92 9.54
CA PHE A 287 29.02 25.16 8.96
C PHE A 287 30.34 25.88 9.21
N ARG A 288 31.06 25.50 10.27
CA ARG A 288 32.32 26.16 10.66
C ARG A 288 33.52 25.74 9.83
N SER A 289 33.49 24.55 9.22
CA SER A 289 34.58 24.06 8.38
C SER A 289 34.10 23.17 7.22
N PRO A 290 34.65 23.31 5.99
CA PRO A 290 34.35 22.41 4.87
C PRO A 290 34.69 20.93 5.14
N THR A 291 35.57 20.67 6.11
CA THR A 291 35.98 19.33 6.55
C THR A 291 34.88 18.55 7.28
N GLU A 292 33.84 19.20 7.80
CA GLU A 292 32.68 18.53 8.41
C GLU A 292 31.90 17.70 7.38
N ILE A 293 31.91 18.08 6.11
CA ILE A 293 31.24 17.36 5.02
C ILE A 293 31.93 16.01 4.76
N GLU A 294 33.26 15.95 4.84
CA GLU A 294 34.01 14.69 4.69
C GLU A 294 33.72 13.73 5.85
N SER A 295 33.45 14.25 7.05
CA SER A 295 33.02 13.44 8.21
C SER A 295 31.64 12.81 8.01
N MET A 296 30.71 13.48 7.33
CA MET A 296 29.38 12.90 7.03
C MET A 296 29.47 11.77 6.00
N ARG A 297 30.40 11.86 5.06
CA ARG A 297 30.63 10.88 3.98
C ARG A 297 31.04 9.49 4.46
N ILE A 298 31.49 9.37 5.71
CA ILE A 298 31.92 8.10 6.32
C ILE A 298 30.71 7.22 6.73
N PHE A 299 29.50 7.80 6.81
CA PHE A 299 28.29 7.13 7.29
C PHE A 299 27.22 6.83 6.21
N THR A 300 27.51 7.13 4.94
CA THR A 300 26.65 6.84 3.76
C THR A 300 27.36 5.92 2.77
#